data_AF-A0A1E5SHS1-F1
#
_entry.id   AF-A0A1E5SHS1-F1
#
_cell.length_a   1.000
_cell.length_b   1.000
_cell.length_c   1.000
_cell.angle_alpha   90.00
_cell.angle_beta   90.00
_cell.angle_gamma   90.00
#
_symmetry.space_group_name_H-M   'P 1'
#
loop_
_entity.id
_entity.type
_entity.pdbx_description
1 polymer ?
#
loop_
_entity_poly.entity_id
_entity_poly.type
_entity_poly.pdbx_seq_one_letter_code
_entity_poly.pdbx_strand_id
1 'polypeptide(L)'
;MEFIAKVNAEGKAWVKIENYPVEERLTEHPEIVKLQFLDEDNTVLNQATIQGIKGGKATNFIYGKKFKIKIFTKEIEDDTKIDLSLKGKTKSKNQDFFGIDKLVWSLKVKGNECETELFILPMFWYSEEFETYKNHKTIIESDDLNSFHVEVVLNGKTAYLPKKENWLKPIAYRRNYEEYLGLYKYEDLTAPHSKTKDLVDNYENKYISKNPEILTLVKAFSDFLNQEDLKIEGEQGIKNQVKTDAKKLWKLSIKQVQEGELDDRPLYWARNKMQVRLKRHPLFENDINFEESLVNSGSVLNDIIISFEELSRNYKGVYFSGKSDKKLLITGFDPFVLDPTKGGNPLQSNPSGVNALALHGKTIGDYYIQTFIAPVRYKDFDEFKDGKGIIEKFVTPFISKADMIITASQGGVFRFDIDRFPAKNRGGFADNMHWGSGNDDNKSYFKQLTIGGKEFYETTLPYKKIVPDVNNPSDAFWIYFNQTFEAVGKDYPEDHIQGTQLIEDISDGTSENNCIINNLKELQSLQSIKGSGSNYLSNEIYYRVAKLRAEMKPNLQTGHLHVPLTQYGRSFSDSRGNIVTIDINSKMGELIDKIREIITKI
;
A
#
# COMPACT_ATOMS: atom_id res chain seq x y z
N MET A 1 -0.73 10.90 21.17
CA MET A 1 0.37 11.88 21.12
C MET A 1 1.64 11.18 20.62
N GLU A 2 2.49 11.87 19.84
CA GLU A 2 3.91 11.51 19.52
C GLU A 2 4.26 10.42 18.47
N PHE A 3 3.53 10.24 17.36
CA PHE A 3 4.00 9.40 16.23
C PHE A 3 4.32 10.16 14.92
N ILE A 4 4.31 11.49 14.99
CA ILE A 4 4.82 12.38 13.93
C ILE A 4 5.62 13.47 14.65
N ALA A 5 6.93 13.30 14.65
CA ALA A 5 7.97 14.23 15.15
C ALA A 5 7.90 14.68 16.62
N LYS A 6 9.01 14.43 17.31
CA LYS A 6 9.40 14.92 18.65
C LYS A 6 8.98 16.36 18.90
N VAL A 7 8.11 16.62 19.89
CA VAL A 7 8.20 17.69 20.93
C VAL A 7 7.11 17.42 22.00
N ASN A 8 7.51 17.29 23.26
CA ASN A 8 6.67 17.34 24.45
C ASN A 8 6.30 18.80 24.78
N ALA A 9 5.02 19.11 25.02
CA ALA A 9 4.55 20.43 25.46
C ALA A 9 4.74 20.72 26.96
N GLU A 10 5.32 19.81 27.76
CA GLU A 10 5.27 19.88 29.23
C GLU A 10 6.58 19.52 29.95
N GLY A 11 7.73 19.44 29.28
CA GLY A 11 9.04 19.47 29.96
C GLY A 11 9.26 18.40 31.06
N LYS A 12 8.65 17.22 30.95
CA LYS A 12 8.89 16.10 31.88
C LYS A 12 9.89 15.10 31.29
N ALA A 13 10.81 14.65 32.14
CA ALA A 13 11.95 13.81 31.80
C ALA A 13 11.53 12.45 31.21
N TRP A 14 12.24 12.04 30.17
CA TRP A 14 12.11 10.75 29.49
C TRP A 14 12.65 9.63 30.38
N VAL A 15 11.86 8.59 30.64
CA VAL A 15 12.38 7.37 31.30
C VAL A 15 13.05 6.51 30.25
N LYS A 16 14.33 6.77 30.01
CA LYS A 16 15.22 5.85 29.30
C LYS A 16 15.50 4.68 30.24
N ILE A 17 14.78 3.56 30.11
CA ILE A 17 15.03 2.37 30.94
C ILE A 17 16.28 1.66 30.39
N GLU A 18 17.46 2.20 30.71
CA GLU A 18 18.77 1.63 30.36
C GLU A 18 19.39 0.78 31.48
N ASN A 19 18.78 0.75 32.67
CA ASN A 19 19.29 -0.06 33.78
C ASN A 19 18.86 -1.51 33.63
N TYR A 20 19.65 -2.27 32.87
CA TYR A 20 19.58 -3.72 32.89
C TYR A 20 19.87 -4.19 34.33
N PRO A 21 19.00 -5.00 34.95
CA PRO A 21 19.33 -5.55 36.24
C PRO A 21 20.59 -6.42 36.10
N VAL A 22 21.50 -6.33 37.07
CA VAL A 22 22.67 -7.21 37.16
C VAL A 22 22.14 -8.65 37.12
N GLU A 23 22.75 -9.55 36.34
CA GLU A 23 22.22 -10.91 36.13
C GLU A 23 22.02 -11.67 37.46
N GLU A 24 22.83 -11.38 38.47
CA GLU A 24 22.72 -11.90 39.85
C GLU A 24 21.40 -11.48 40.57
N ARG A 25 20.71 -10.43 40.10
CA ARG A 25 19.39 -9.99 40.60
C ARG A 25 18.22 -10.53 39.78
N LEU A 26 18.49 -11.19 38.65
CA LEU A 26 17.47 -11.92 37.91
C LEU A 26 17.14 -13.18 38.73
N THR A 27 15.92 -13.23 39.26
CA THR A 27 15.28 -14.47 39.77
C THR A 27 15.67 -15.02 41.13
N GLU A 28 16.36 -14.26 41.98
CA GLU A 28 16.63 -14.68 43.36
C GLU A 28 15.87 -13.83 44.38
N HIS A 29 14.64 -14.24 44.68
CA HIS A 29 13.98 -13.88 45.94
C HIS A 29 13.72 -15.16 46.73
N PRO A 30 14.16 -15.27 48.00
CA PRO A 30 14.03 -16.51 48.77
C PRO A 30 12.57 -16.95 48.92
N GLU A 31 11.63 -16.01 48.89
CA GLU A 31 10.21 -16.24 49.16
C GLU A 31 9.32 -16.17 47.89
N ILE A 32 9.86 -15.87 46.70
CA ILE A 32 9.08 -15.86 45.44
C ILE A 32 9.42 -17.11 44.64
N VAL A 33 8.41 -17.94 44.36
CA VAL A 33 8.56 -19.21 43.63
C VAL A 33 8.59 -18.96 42.12
N LYS A 34 7.62 -18.20 41.59
CA LYS A 34 7.55 -17.85 40.17
C LYS A 34 6.61 -16.68 39.91
N LEU A 35 6.77 -16.07 38.74
CA LEU A 35 5.86 -15.08 38.17
C LEU A 35 5.39 -15.58 36.80
N GLN A 36 4.09 -15.46 36.53
CA GLN A 36 3.47 -15.82 35.26
C GLN A 36 2.71 -14.62 34.70
N PHE A 37 2.82 -14.42 33.40
CA PHE A 37 1.89 -13.60 32.65
C PHE A 37 0.73 -14.49 32.21
N LEU A 38 -0.49 -14.07 32.49
CA LEU A 38 -1.72 -14.82 32.17
C LEU A 38 -2.63 -13.96 31.30
N ASP A 39 -3.21 -14.53 30.24
CA ASP A 39 -4.27 -13.84 29.50
C ASP A 39 -5.58 -13.75 30.30
N GLU A 40 -6.63 -13.21 29.68
CA GLU A 40 -7.95 -13.06 30.30
C GLU A 40 -8.62 -14.40 30.68
N ASP A 41 -8.24 -15.49 30.01
CA ASP A 41 -8.73 -16.85 30.26
C ASP A 41 -7.85 -17.62 31.27
N ASN A 42 -6.88 -16.95 31.90
CA ASN A 42 -5.88 -17.53 32.81
C ASN A 42 -4.90 -18.52 32.14
N THR A 43 -4.76 -18.47 30.82
CA THR A 43 -3.74 -19.24 30.10
C THR A 43 -2.38 -18.58 30.26
N VAL A 44 -1.35 -19.38 30.53
CA VAL A 44 0.02 -18.90 30.69
C VAL A 44 0.60 -18.46 29.35
N LEU A 45 1.05 -17.22 29.28
CA LEU A 45 1.70 -16.63 28.11
C LEU A 45 3.17 -17.10 28.01
N ASN A 46 3.38 -18.25 27.37
CA ASN A 46 4.69 -18.85 27.20
C ASN A 46 5.43 -18.36 25.94
N GLN A 47 6.75 -18.56 25.91
CA GLN A 47 7.51 -18.42 24.67
C GLN A 47 7.15 -19.55 23.69
N ALA A 48 7.07 -19.19 22.42
CA ALA A 48 6.82 -20.08 21.30
C ALA A 48 7.73 -19.72 20.12
N THR A 49 7.99 -20.73 19.29
CA THR A 49 8.55 -20.53 17.95
C THR A 49 7.41 -20.05 17.05
N ILE A 50 7.53 -18.83 16.52
CA ILE A 50 6.52 -18.25 15.64
C ILE A 50 7.17 -18.00 14.28
N GLN A 51 6.50 -18.45 13.21
CA GLN A 51 7.02 -18.27 11.86
C GLN A 51 7.21 -16.78 11.53
N GLY A 52 8.27 -16.49 10.79
CA GLY A 52 8.73 -15.12 10.50
C GLY A 52 9.36 -14.38 11.69
N ILE A 53 9.41 -14.99 12.88
CA ILE A 53 10.23 -14.52 14.00
C ILE A 53 11.45 -15.43 14.10
N LYS A 54 12.60 -14.92 13.67
CA LYS A 54 13.85 -15.69 13.67
C LYS A 54 14.45 -15.75 15.08
N GLY A 55 15.22 -16.79 15.37
CA GLY A 55 15.76 -17.03 16.73
C GLY A 55 14.74 -17.59 17.73
N GLY A 56 13.47 -17.74 17.35
CA GLY A 56 12.55 -18.74 17.89
C GLY A 56 11.92 -18.48 19.27
N LYS A 57 12.09 -17.32 19.90
CA LYS A 57 11.44 -17.01 21.19
C LYS A 57 10.62 -15.73 21.13
N ALA A 58 9.31 -15.87 20.92
CA ALA A 58 8.37 -14.76 21.10
C ALA A 58 7.16 -15.27 21.89
N THR A 59 6.33 -14.37 22.41
CA THR A 59 5.09 -14.75 23.06
C THR A 59 3.97 -14.67 22.04
N ASN A 60 3.14 -15.72 21.94
CA ASN A 60 1.91 -15.68 21.15
C ASN A 60 0.86 -14.81 21.87
N PHE A 61 1.12 -13.52 21.92
CA PHE A 61 0.33 -12.48 22.58
C PHE A 61 0.54 -11.19 21.81
N ILE A 62 -0.53 -10.43 21.57
CA ILE A 62 -0.45 -9.20 20.78
C ILE A 62 -0.64 -7.97 21.65
N TYR A 63 -0.05 -6.85 21.23
CA TYR A 63 -0.29 -5.57 21.88
C TYR A 63 -1.78 -5.20 21.84
N GLY A 64 -2.25 -4.53 22.89
CA GLY A 64 -3.65 -4.11 23.07
C GLY A 64 -4.55 -5.16 23.72
N LYS A 65 -4.11 -6.43 23.82
CA LYS A 65 -4.84 -7.46 24.58
C LYS A 65 -4.63 -7.31 26.08
N LYS A 66 -5.65 -7.75 26.83
CA LYS A 66 -5.63 -7.77 28.30
C LYS A 66 -4.89 -8.98 28.81
N PHE A 67 -4.11 -8.78 29.86
CA PHE A 67 -3.42 -9.83 30.60
C PHE A 67 -3.19 -9.36 32.04
N LYS A 68 -2.82 -10.29 32.92
CA LYS A 68 -2.45 -10.01 34.31
C LYS A 68 -1.14 -10.68 34.67
N ILE A 69 -0.56 -10.22 35.77
CA ILE A 69 0.64 -10.80 36.37
C ILE A 69 0.18 -11.60 37.59
N LYS A 70 0.55 -12.88 37.67
CA LYS A 70 0.34 -13.74 38.85
C LYS A 70 1.67 -14.14 39.47
N ILE A 71 1.77 -14.00 40.78
CA ILE A 71 2.97 -14.33 41.56
C ILE A 71 2.64 -15.41 42.55
N PHE A 72 3.53 -16.40 42.64
CA PHE A 72 3.48 -17.48 43.60
C PHE A 72 4.62 -17.28 44.59
N THR A 73 4.30 -17.30 45.87
CA THR A 73 5.25 -17.16 46.97
C THR A 73 5.36 -18.47 47.74
N LYS A 74 6.26 -18.53 48.71
CA LYS A 74 6.32 -19.62 49.69
C LYS A 74 6.65 -19.04 51.05
N GLU A 75 6.06 -19.62 52.09
CA GLU A 75 6.37 -19.27 53.48
C GLU A 75 6.15 -17.78 53.81
N ILE A 76 5.17 -17.15 53.15
CA ILE A 76 4.78 -15.75 53.40
C ILE A 76 3.44 -15.69 54.13
N GLU A 77 3.35 -14.84 55.14
CA GLU A 77 2.09 -14.56 55.84
C GLU A 77 1.09 -13.85 54.93
N ASP A 78 -0.17 -14.26 55.03
CA ASP A 78 -1.28 -13.55 54.38
C ASP A 78 -1.27 -12.06 54.73
N ASP A 79 -1.72 -11.23 53.80
CA ASP A 79 -1.69 -9.76 53.87
C ASP A 79 -0.30 -9.10 53.80
N THR A 80 0.80 -9.87 53.68
CA THR A 80 2.11 -9.33 53.34
C THR A 80 2.04 -8.56 52.02
N LYS A 81 2.58 -7.35 51.99
CA LYS A 81 2.61 -6.50 50.79
C LYS A 81 3.74 -6.88 49.86
N ILE A 82 3.43 -6.89 48.56
CA ILE A 82 4.39 -7.07 47.48
C ILE A 82 4.17 -5.97 46.43
N ASP A 83 5.22 -5.19 46.17
CA ASP A 83 5.16 -4.08 45.23
C ASP A 83 5.72 -4.52 43.87
N LEU A 84 5.04 -4.15 42.80
CA LEU A 84 5.34 -4.55 41.42
C LEU A 84 5.49 -3.34 40.52
N SER A 85 6.42 -3.40 39.57
CA SER A 85 6.54 -2.41 38.48
C SER A 85 6.88 -3.13 37.17
N LEU A 86 6.08 -2.89 36.12
CA LEU A 86 6.42 -3.39 34.79
C LEU A 86 7.62 -2.64 34.23
N LYS A 87 8.57 -3.36 33.65
CA LYS A 87 9.74 -2.82 32.95
C LYS A 87 9.72 -3.28 31.50
N GLY A 88 10.06 -2.36 30.60
CA GLY A 88 10.16 -2.61 29.17
C GLY A 88 11.60 -2.48 28.69
N LYS A 89 12.00 -3.32 27.74
CA LYS A 89 13.27 -3.24 27.05
C LYS A 89 13.05 -3.18 25.55
N THR A 90 13.78 -2.27 24.90
CA THR A 90 13.82 -2.12 23.45
C THR A 90 15.26 -2.00 22.96
N LYS A 91 15.53 -2.43 21.72
CA LYS A 91 16.76 -2.09 21.00
C LYS A 91 16.65 -0.78 20.22
N SER A 92 15.42 -0.33 19.95
CA SER A 92 15.18 0.89 19.17
C SER A 92 15.52 2.10 20.02
N LYS A 93 16.32 3.01 19.46
CA LYS A 93 16.62 4.30 20.10
C LYS A 93 15.47 5.30 19.97
N ASN A 94 14.46 4.96 19.18
CA ASN A 94 13.31 5.79 18.84
C ASN A 94 12.02 5.27 19.49
N GLN A 95 12.08 4.17 20.23
CA GLN A 95 10.94 3.59 20.92
C GLN A 95 10.92 4.05 22.38
N ASP A 96 9.83 4.70 22.75
CA ASP A 96 9.49 4.99 24.14
C ASP A 96 8.28 4.17 24.59
N PHE A 97 8.27 3.77 25.86
CA PHE A 97 7.14 3.09 26.50
C PHE A 97 6.33 4.09 27.34
N PHE A 98 5.73 5.08 26.68
CA PHE A 98 4.96 6.12 27.36
C PHE A 98 3.87 5.53 28.26
N GLY A 99 3.87 5.92 29.54
CA GLY A 99 2.91 5.45 30.55
C GLY A 99 3.30 4.16 31.27
N ILE A 100 4.44 3.54 30.94
CA ILE A 100 4.91 2.33 31.64
C ILE A 100 5.20 2.59 33.13
N ASP A 101 5.57 3.81 33.49
CA ASP A 101 5.79 4.28 34.86
C ASP A 101 4.52 4.21 35.72
N LYS A 102 3.34 4.15 35.08
CA LYS A 102 2.04 4.02 35.75
C LYS A 102 1.64 2.55 35.96
N LEU A 103 2.34 1.60 35.36
CA LEU A 103 2.10 0.17 35.53
C LEU A 103 2.84 -0.34 36.77
N VAL A 104 2.33 0.11 37.92
CA VAL A 104 2.83 -0.21 39.26
C VAL A 104 1.68 -0.69 40.14
N TRP A 105 1.94 -1.66 41.02
CA TRP A 105 0.93 -2.26 41.90
C TRP A 105 1.50 -2.50 43.28
N SER A 106 0.64 -2.46 44.30
CA SER A 106 0.94 -2.92 45.66
C SER A 106 -0.11 -3.97 46.02
N LEU A 107 0.27 -5.24 45.95
CA LEU A 107 -0.63 -6.38 46.14
C LEU A 107 -0.47 -6.96 47.54
N LYS A 108 -1.49 -7.68 48.00
CA LYS A 108 -1.44 -8.46 49.23
C LYS A 108 -1.38 -9.94 48.90
N VAL A 109 -0.46 -10.66 49.52
CA VAL A 109 -0.37 -12.12 49.39
C VAL A 109 -1.55 -12.76 50.11
N LYS A 110 -2.20 -13.72 49.44
CA LYS A 110 -3.25 -14.57 50.01
C LYS A 110 -3.04 -16.00 49.55
N GLY A 111 -2.94 -16.94 50.49
CA GLY A 111 -2.75 -18.35 50.18
C GLY A 111 -1.49 -18.60 49.34
N ASN A 112 -0.40 -17.87 49.61
CA ASN A 112 0.85 -17.88 48.85
C ASN A 112 0.76 -17.44 47.38
N GLU A 113 -0.26 -16.65 47.02
CA GLU A 113 -0.33 -16.05 45.70
C GLU A 113 -0.89 -14.62 45.74
N CYS A 114 -0.63 -13.87 44.68
CA CYS A 114 -1.30 -12.60 44.40
C CYS A 114 -1.30 -12.35 42.90
N GLU A 115 -2.23 -11.51 42.44
CA GLU A 115 -2.33 -11.13 41.04
C GLU A 115 -2.74 -9.68 40.85
N THR A 116 -2.34 -9.10 39.73
CA THR A 116 -2.79 -7.77 39.31
C THR A 116 -4.19 -7.85 38.71
N GLU A 117 -4.89 -6.71 38.68
CA GLU A 117 -5.99 -6.53 37.74
C GLU A 117 -5.51 -6.69 36.28
N LEU A 118 -6.44 -6.94 35.35
CA LEU A 118 -6.15 -6.98 33.93
C LEU A 118 -5.71 -5.61 33.41
N PHE A 119 -4.65 -5.57 32.61
CA PHE A 119 -4.16 -4.37 31.94
C PHE A 119 -3.65 -4.70 30.53
N ILE A 120 -3.28 -3.68 29.75
CA ILE A 120 -2.83 -3.84 28.36
C ILE A 120 -1.41 -3.32 28.16
N LEU A 121 -0.71 -3.86 27.15
CA LEU A 121 0.43 -3.20 26.54
C LEU A 121 -0.07 -2.36 25.36
N PRO A 122 0.11 -1.03 25.33
CA PRO A 122 -0.37 -0.21 24.21
C PRO A 122 0.17 -0.65 22.84
N MET A 123 -0.68 -0.61 21.81
CA MET A 123 -0.32 -1.02 20.43
C MET A 123 0.91 -0.28 19.88
N PHE A 124 1.07 0.98 20.24
CA PHE A 124 2.17 1.83 19.79
C PHE A 124 3.51 1.52 20.49
N TRP A 125 3.54 0.56 21.43
CA TRP A 125 4.78 0.02 21.99
C TRP A 125 5.43 -1.04 21.09
N TYR A 126 4.82 -1.45 19.98
CA TYR A 126 5.48 -2.28 18.98
C TYR A 126 6.47 -1.44 18.15
N SER A 127 7.70 -1.93 18.02
CA SER A 127 8.71 -1.31 17.15
C SER A 127 8.84 -2.05 15.83
N GLU A 128 8.63 -1.34 14.72
CA GLU A 128 8.79 -1.85 13.35
C GLU A 128 10.16 -1.52 12.72
N GLU A 129 11.07 -0.92 13.50
CA GLU A 129 12.40 -0.48 13.05
C GLU A 129 13.25 -1.66 12.52
N PHE A 130 13.15 -2.82 13.16
CA PHE A 130 13.97 -4.00 12.87
C PHE A 130 13.27 -5.07 12.02
N GLU A 131 12.05 -4.81 11.53
CA GLU A 131 11.46 -5.66 10.50
C GLU A 131 12.40 -5.70 9.27
N THR A 132 12.52 -6.83 8.57
CA THR A 132 13.24 -6.91 7.30
C THR A 132 12.44 -7.74 6.31
N TYR A 133 12.43 -7.34 5.04
CA TYR A 133 11.70 -8.08 4.02
C TYR A 133 12.62 -9.08 3.30
N LYS A 134 12.23 -10.35 3.26
CA LYS A 134 12.94 -11.41 2.54
C LYS A 134 11.96 -12.47 2.03
N ASN A 135 12.12 -12.88 0.76
CA ASN A 135 11.34 -13.95 0.13
C ASN A 135 9.82 -13.77 0.33
N HIS A 136 9.32 -12.56 0.05
CA HIS A 136 7.89 -12.24 0.14
C HIS A 136 7.29 -12.25 1.54
N LYS A 137 8.14 -12.24 2.56
CA LYS A 137 7.73 -12.18 3.97
C LYS A 137 8.54 -11.13 4.71
N THR A 138 7.88 -10.42 5.61
CA THR A 138 8.56 -9.56 6.55
C THR A 138 8.86 -10.34 7.82
N ILE A 139 10.13 -10.35 8.18
CA ILE A 139 10.67 -11.10 9.31
C ILE A 139 11.23 -10.14 10.35
N ILE A 140 11.35 -10.60 11.59
CA ILE A 140 12.02 -9.88 12.67
C ILE A 140 12.81 -10.88 13.51
N GLU A 141 13.97 -10.50 14.02
CA GLU A 141 14.69 -11.35 14.98
C GLU A 141 14.00 -11.27 16.35
N SER A 142 13.88 -12.40 17.04
CA SER A 142 13.29 -12.49 18.39
C SER A 142 13.96 -11.55 19.39
N ASP A 143 15.25 -11.29 19.22
CA ASP A 143 16.00 -10.39 20.10
C ASP A 143 15.78 -8.91 19.75
N ASP A 144 15.19 -8.60 18.60
CA ASP A 144 14.81 -7.25 18.19
C ASP A 144 13.39 -6.88 18.62
N LEU A 145 12.61 -7.85 19.08
CA LEU A 145 11.32 -7.59 19.72
C LEU A 145 11.50 -6.83 21.03
N ASN A 146 10.58 -5.91 21.28
CA ASN A 146 10.42 -5.33 22.60
C ASN A 146 10.02 -6.43 23.59
N SER A 147 10.58 -6.36 24.79
CA SER A 147 10.40 -7.38 25.82
C SER A 147 10.05 -6.76 27.16
N PHE A 148 9.28 -7.47 27.97
CA PHE A 148 8.76 -6.96 29.24
C PHE A 148 9.00 -7.95 30.38
N HIS A 149 9.36 -7.39 31.52
CA HIS A 149 9.56 -8.12 32.77
C HIS A 149 9.04 -7.28 33.93
N VAL A 150 9.07 -7.84 35.14
CA VAL A 150 8.53 -7.20 36.34
C VAL A 150 9.65 -7.03 37.36
N GLU A 151 9.76 -5.84 37.91
CA GLU A 151 10.48 -5.57 39.15
C GLU A 151 9.54 -5.85 40.31
N VAL A 152 9.97 -6.69 41.24
CA VAL A 152 9.21 -7.11 42.41
C VAL A 152 9.96 -6.72 43.67
N VAL A 153 9.30 -6.03 44.60
CA VAL A 153 9.86 -5.65 45.90
C VAL A 153 9.04 -6.31 47.01
N LEU A 154 9.72 -7.10 47.83
CA LEU A 154 9.14 -7.85 48.94
C LEU A 154 10.13 -7.84 50.11
N ASN A 155 9.66 -7.54 51.32
CA ASN A 155 10.51 -7.50 52.53
C ASN A 155 11.80 -6.66 52.36
N GLY A 156 11.72 -5.57 51.60
CA GLY A 156 12.85 -4.68 51.29
C GLY A 156 13.87 -5.23 50.29
N LYS A 157 13.63 -6.42 49.71
CA LYS A 157 14.46 -7.04 48.67
C LYS A 157 13.81 -6.89 47.30
N THR A 158 14.63 -6.57 46.30
CA THR A 158 14.20 -6.44 44.91
C THR A 158 14.60 -7.67 44.10
N ALA A 159 13.67 -8.21 43.31
CA ALA A 159 13.92 -9.25 42.32
C ALA A 159 13.32 -8.88 40.97
N TYR A 160 13.93 -9.36 39.88
CA TYR A 160 13.44 -9.17 38.52
C TYR A 160 12.97 -10.50 37.94
N LEU A 161 11.70 -10.57 37.57
CA LEU A 161 11.00 -11.81 37.19
C LEU A 161 10.15 -11.60 35.93
N PRO A 162 9.90 -12.65 35.13
CA PRO A 162 10.52 -13.97 35.24
C PRO A 162 11.98 -13.93 34.73
N LYS A 163 12.64 -15.09 34.62
CA LYS A 163 13.97 -15.19 33.98
C LYS A 163 13.94 -14.58 32.58
N LYS A 164 15.10 -14.09 32.11
CA LYS A 164 15.25 -13.40 30.81
C LYS A 164 14.65 -14.18 29.64
N GLU A 165 14.83 -15.50 29.63
CA GLU A 165 14.29 -16.40 28.60
C GLU A 165 12.77 -16.50 28.59
N ASN A 166 12.10 -16.04 29.65
CA ASN A 166 10.65 -16.05 29.83
C ASN A 166 10.04 -14.64 29.83
N TRP A 167 10.83 -13.59 29.54
CA TRP A 167 10.30 -12.25 29.39
C TRP A 167 9.22 -12.21 28.32
N LEU A 168 8.15 -11.47 28.59
CA LEU A 168 7.05 -11.33 27.65
C LEU A 168 7.56 -10.63 26.39
N LYS A 169 7.40 -11.26 25.22
CA LYS A 169 7.84 -10.75 23.91
C LYS A 169 6.64 -10.71 22.95
N PRO A 170 5.70 -9.76 23.12
CA PRO A 170 4.50 -9.70 22.31
C PRO A 170 4.81 -9.47 20.83
N ILE A 171 3.91 -9.94 19.97
CA ILE A 171 4.01 -9.82 18.52
C ILE A 171 2.97 -8.83 17.98
N ALA A 172 3.10 -8.48 16.71
CA ALA A 172 2.13 -7.70 15.97
C ALA A 172 2.17 -8.11 14.49
N TYR A 173 1.18 -7.67 13.71
CA TYR A 173 1.26 -7.73 12.26
C TYR A 173 2.52 -7.00 11.77
N ARG A 174 3.33 -7.69 10.97
CA ARG A 174 4.51 -7.18 10.28
C ARG A 174 4.11 -6.71 8.90
N ARG A 175 4.60 -5.54 8.48
CA ARG A 175 4.17 -4.89 7.22
C ARG A 175 4.42 -5.78 6.01
N ASN A 176 3.54 -5.76 5.01
CA ASN A 176 3.85 -6.36 3.71
C ASN A 176 4.88 -5.50 2.93
N TYR A 177 5.30 -5.92 1.73
CA TYR A 177 6.30 -5.18 0.95
C TYR A 177 5.89 -3.73 0.66
N GLU A 178 4.68 -3.52 0.14
CA GLU A 178 4.14 -2.20 -0.21
C GLU A 178 4.16 -1.23 0.98
N GLU A 179 3.74 -1.73 2.14
CA GLU A 179 3.70 -0.97 3.41
C GLU A 179 5.09 -0.74 4.00
N TYR A 180 6.00 -1.70 3.82
CA TYR A 180 7.36 -1.69 4.34
C TYR A 180 8.20 -0.58 3.70
N LEU A 181 8.02 -0.33 2.39
CA LEU A 181 8.72 0.74 1.67
C LEU A 181 8.46 2.14 2.27
N GLY A 182 7.30 2.33 2.91
CA GLY A 182 6.95 3.59 3.56
C GLY A 182 7.81 3.94 4.77
N LEU A 183 8.52 2.97 5.36
CA LEU A 183 9.39 3.16 6.53
C LEU A 183 10.81 3.64 6.20
N TYR A 184 11.18 3.67 4.92
CA TYR A 184 12.48 4.16 4.53
C TYR A 184 12.62 5.65 4.81
N LYS A 185 13.81 6.02 5.30
CA LYS A 185 14.15 7.39 5.64
C LYS A 185 14.05 8.31 4.42
N TYR A 186 13.50 9.50 4.61
CA TYR A 186 13.39 10.56 3.61
C TYR A 186 14.78 11.21 3.32
N GLU A 187 15.01 11.72 2.10
CA GLU A 187 16.21 12.49 1.64
C GLU A 187 17.48 11.75 1.19
N ASP A 188 17.56 10.42 1.32
CA ASP A 188 18.59 9.68 0.57
C ASP A 188 18.01 9.42 -0.82
N LEU A 189 18.61 9.98 -1.88
CA LEU A 189 18.27 9.75 -3.32
C LEU A 189 19.47 9.16 -4.10
N THR A 190 20.61 9.06 -3.41
CA THR A 190 21.98 8.74 -3.83
C THR A 190 22.45 7.29 -3.84
N ALA A 191 22.13 6.58 -2.77
CA ALA A 191 22.64 5.24 -2.46
C ALA A 191 21.49 4.23 -2.49
N PRO A 192 21.69 2.90 -2.41
CA PRO A 192 20.63 2.04 -1.88
C PRO A 192 20.21 2.62 -0.52
N HIS A 193 19.09 3.34 -0.47
CA HIS A 193 18.83 4.31 0.60
C HIS A 193 18.94 3.66 1.96
N SER A 194 19.84 4.26 2.74
CA SER A 194 20.41 3.87 4.03
C SER A 194 19.88 2.57 4.66
N LYS A 195 20.79 1.77 5.21
CA LYS A 195 20.51 0.61 6.08
C LYS A 195 19.63 0.92 7.32
N THR A 196 19.02 2.09 7.40
CA THR A 196 18.27 2.62 8.53
C THR A 196 16.91 3.10 8.06
N LYS A 197 15.86 2.41 8.50
CA LYS A 197 14.52 2.98 8.56
C LYS A 197 14.50 4.13 9.56
N ASP A 198 13.52 5.02 9.44
CA ASP A 198 13.30 6.05 10.44
C ASP A 198 11.80 6.08 10.77
N LEU A 199 11.44 5.98 12.05
CA LEU A 199 10.02 5.96 12.45
C LEU A 199 9.36 7.35 12.35
N VAL A 200 10.17 8.41 12.26
CA VAL A 200 9.73 9.80 12.18
C VAL A 200 9.91 10.34 10.77
N ASP A 201 11.14 10.32 10.27
CA ASP A 201 11.54 10.95 9.02
C ASP A 201 11.51 9.95 7.85
N ASN A 202 10.33 9.42 7.54
CA ASN A 202 10.13 8.45 6.45
C ASN A 202 9.17 8.95 5.36
N TYR A 203 9.16 8.27 4.21
CA TYR A 203 8.32 8.63 3.07
C TYR A 203 6.83 8.67 3.43
N GLU A 204 6.33 7.67 4.16
CA GLU A 204 4.93 7.61 4.58
C GLU A 204 4.53 8.88 5.37
N ASN A 205 5.29 9.23 6.41
CA ASN A 205 5.05 10.42 7.23
C ASN A 205 5.24 11.72 6.45
N LYS A 206 6.26 11.80 5.60
CA LYS A 206 6.56 13.00 4.82
C LYS A 206 5.38 13.38 3.94
N TYR A 207 4.89 12.45 3.12
CA TYR A 207 3.84 12.76 2.15
C TYR A 207 2.47 12.95 2.81
N ILE A 208 2.16 12.18 3.86
CA ILE A 208 0.95 12.45 4.66
C ILE A 208 1.00 13.87 5.24
N SER A 209 2.16 14.33 5.70
CA SER A 209 2.32 15.66 6.31
C SER A 209 2.28 16.81 5.30
N LYS A 210 2.48 16.56 3.99
CA LYS A 210 2.31 17.60 2.95
C LYS A 210 0.86 18.08 2.82
N ASN A 211 -0.12 17.30 3.27
CA ASN A 211 -1.52 17.70 3.31
C ASN A 211 -2.03 17.72 4.78
N PRO A 212 -2.20 18.91 5.39
CA PRO A 212 -2.64 19.03 6.78
C PRO A 212 -4.02 18.41 7.08
N GLU A 213 -4.93 18.38 6.12
CA GLU A 213 -6.25 17.77 6.30
C GLU A 213 -6.17 16.24 6.29
N ILE A 214 -5.37 15.66 5.39
CA ILE A 214 -5.10 14.21 5.36
C ILE A 214 -4.33 13.80 6.62
N LEU A 215 -3.33 14.59 7.04
CA LEU A 215 -2.61 14.39 8.29
C LEU A 215 -3.56 14.34 9.48
N THR A 216 -4.48 15.30 9.58
CA THR A 216 -5.50 15.35 10.62
C THR A 216 -6.41 14.13 10.58
N LEU A 217 -6.85 13.71 9.38
CA LEU A 217 -7.68 12.52 9.21
C LEU A 217 -6.98 11.24 9.69
N VAL A 218 -5.73 11.03 9.28
CA VAL A 218 -4.94 9.85 9.65
C VAL A 218 -4.68 9.81 11.17
N LYS A 219 -4.44 10.97 11.79
CA LYS A 219 -4.32 11.10 13.25
C LYS A 219 -5.62 10.75 13.95
N ALA A 220 -6.72 11.36 13.55
CA ALA A 220 -8.04 11.11 14.15
C ALA A 220 -8.45 9.64 14.02
N PHE A 221 -8.19 9.01 12.87
CA PHE A 221 -8.43 7.58 12.68
C PHE A 221 -7.57 6.72 13.61
N SER A 222 -6.29 7.06 13.77
CA SER A 222 -5.40 6.36 14.69
C SER A 222 -5.84 6.54 16.15
N ASP A 223 -6.26 7.73 16.54
CA ASP A 223 -6.76 8.01 17.89
C ASP A 223 -8.07 7.26 18.16
N PHE A 224 -8.99 7.22 17.20
CA PHE A 224 -10.22 6.43 17.24
C PHE A 224 -9.92 4.94 17.52
N LEU A 225 -8.97 4.35 16.81
CA LEU A 225 -8.55 2.95 17.03
C LEU A 225 -7.95 2.68 18.42
N ASN A 226 -7.63 3.70 19.21
CA ASN A 226 -7.15 3.56 20.58
C ASN A 226 -8.20 3.92 21.64
N GLN A 227 -9.43 4.29 21.25
CA GLN A 227 -10.48 4.67 22.19
C GLN A 227 -11.01 3.46 22.96
N GLU A 228 -11.28 3.67 24.26
CA GLU A 228 -11.92 2.65 25.07
C GLU A 228 -13.35 2.35 24.65
N ASP A 229 -14.06 3.30 24.02
CA ASP A 229 -15.44 3.15 23.57
C ASP A 229 -15.59 2.14 22.42
N LEU A 230 -14.49 1.77 21.74
CA LEU A 230 -14.47 0.62 20.83
C LEU A 230 -14.78 -0.70 21.53
N LYS A 231 -14.71 -0.75 22.87
CA LYS A 231 -15.22 -1.88 23.66
C LYS A 231 -16.73 -2.08 23.48
N ILE A 232 -17.48 -1.02 23.16
CA ILE A 232 -18.94 -1.05 22.96
C ILE A 232 -19.29 -1.22 21.49
N GLU A 233 -18.64 -0.46 20.59
CA GLU A 233 -18.99 -0.51 19.15
C GLU A 233 -18.34 -1.68 18.40
N GLY A 234 -17.21 -2.21 18.90
CA GLY A 234 -16.49 -3.34 18.36
C GLY A 234 -16.14 -3.22 16.87
N GLU A 235 -16.24 -4.33 16.15
CA GLU A 235 -16.00 -4.42 14.70
C GLU A 235 -16.91 -3.48 13.89
N GLN A 236 -18.14 -3.27 14.36
CA GLN A 236 -19.13 -2.45 13.66
C GLN A 236 -18.79 -0.95 13.74
N GLY A 237 -18.24 -0.49 14.87
CA GLY A 237 -17.67 0.84 15.02
C GLY A 237 -16.53 1.09 14.03
N ILE A 238 -15.55 0.17 13.99
CA ILE A 238 -14.43 0.25 13.04
C ILE A 238 -14.93 0.26 11.59
N LYS A 239 -15.88 -0.61 11.25
CA LYS A 239 -16.47 -0.67 9.90
C LYS A 239 -17.15 0.65 9.51
N ASN A 240 -17.83 1.31 10.43
CA ASN A 240 -18.46 2.61 10.20
C ASN A 240 -17.43 3.73 10.04
N GLN A 241 -16.40 3.75 10.89
CA GLN A 241 -15.32 4.73 10.80
C GLN A 241 -14.57 4.59 9.47
N VAL A 242 -14.21 3.36 9.07
CA VAL A 242 -13.57 3.06 7.78
C VAL A 242 -14.41 3.58 6.60
N LYS A 243 -15.73 3.35 6.62
CA LYS A 243 -16.62 3.85 5.56
C LYS A 243 -16.62 5.37 5.44
N THR A 244 -16.51 6.07 6.56
CA THR A 244 -16.49 7.53 6.62
C THR A 244 -15.14 8.07 6.17
N ASP A 245 -14.06 7.58 6.78
CA ASP A 245 -12.72 8.13 6.59
C ASP A 245 -12.12 7.75 5.24
N ALA A 246 -12.38 6.55 4.71
CA ALA A 246 -11.90 6.19 3.37
C ALA A 246 -12.50 7.10 2.28
N LYS A 247 -13.80 7.44 2.39
CA LYS A 247 -14.46 8.41 1.49
C LYS A 247 -13.91 9.82 1.68
N LYS A 248 -13.68 10.22 2.94
CA LYS A 248 -13.12 11.53 3.26
C LYS A 248 -11.70 11.69 2.72
N LEU A 249 -10.89 10.64 2.83
CA LEU A 249 -9.53 10.59 2.29
C LEU A 249 -9.53 10.84 0.79
N TRP A 250 -10.35 10.12 0.02
CA TRP A 250 -10.50 10.35 -1.43
C TRP A 250 -10.89 11.80 -1.75
N LYS A 251 -11.88 12.35 -1.03
CA LYS A 251 -12.33 13.75 -1.23
C LYS A 251 -11.23 14.77 -0.94
N LEU A 252 -10.46 14.57 0.13
CA LEU A 252 -9.34 15.45 0.48
C LEU A 252 -8.23 15.40 -0.56
N SER A 253 -7.95 14.23 -1.13
CA SER A 253 -6.97 14.09 -2.21
C SER A 253 -7.43 14.74 -3.51
N ILE A 254 -8.71 14.65 -3.86
CA ILE A 254 -9.28 15.42 -4.98
C ILE A 254 -9.12 16.92 -4.72
N LYS A 255 -9.54 17.38 -3.54
CA LYS A 255 -9.47 18.80 -3.16
C LYS A 255 -8.04 19.32 -3.32
N GLN A 256 -7.06 18.64 -2.74
CA GLN A 256 -5.65 18.98 -2.83
C GLN A 256 -5.17 19.16 -4.28
N VAL A 257 -5.37 18.13 -5.12
CA VAL A 257 -4.91 18.17 -6.51
C VAL A 257 -5.63 19.25 -7.32
N GLN A 258 -6.94 19.42 -7.10
CA GLN A 258 -7.72 20.43 -7.81
C GLN A 258 -7.44 21.87 -7.35
N GLU A 259 -6.85 22.07 -6.17
CA GLU A 259 -6.38 23.36 -5.65
C GLU A 259 -4.94 23.70 -6.06
N GLY A 260 -4.28 22.83 -6.83
CA GLY A 260 -2.97 23.09 -7.46
C GLY A 260 -1.81 22.25 -6.92
N GLU A 261 -2.02 21.51 -5.83
CA GLU A 261 -1.02 20.61 -5.26
C GLU A 261 -1.08 19.24 -5.97
N LEU A 262 -0.47 19.18 -7.16
CA LEU A 262 -0.56 18.05 -8.11
C LEU A 262 0.25 16.81 -7.66
N ASP A 263 -0.15 16.18 -6.56
CA ASP A 263 0.57 15.06 -5.93
C ASP A 263 -0.41 13.96 -5.44
N ASP A 264 -0.20 12.72 -5.87
CA ASP A 264 -1.00 11.54 -5.49
C ASP A 264 -0.43 10.77 -4.28
N ARG A 265 0.81 11.06 -3.87
CA ARG A 265 1.51 10.35 -2.80
C ARG A 265 0.84 10.52 -1.43
N PRO A 266 0.26 11.69 -1.05
CA PRO A 266 -0.49 11.81 0.20
C PRO A 266 -1.65 10.83 0.32
N LEU A 267 -2.37 10.57 -0.79
CA LEU A 267 -3.43 9.55 -0.84
C LEU A 267 -2.84 8.15 -0.62
N TYR A 268 -1.84 7.80 -1.44
CA TYR A 268 -1.23 6.48 -1.45
C TYR A 268 -0.68 6.09 -0.06
N TRP A 269 0.15 6.95 0.54
CA TRP A 269 0.77 6.66 1.83
C TRP A 269 -0.20 6.69 3.00
N ALA A 270 -1.21 7.57 2.99
CA ALA A 270 -2.25 7.57 4.01
C ALA A 270 -3.03 6.25 4.01
N ARG A 271 -3.34 5.71 2.82
CA ARG A 271 -4.03 4.42 2.67
C ARG A 271 -3.21 3.27 3.27
N ASN A 272 -1.92 3.22 2.98
CA ASN A 272 -1.02 2.20 3.54
C ASN A 272 -0.96 2.30 5.07
N LYS A 273 -0.75 3.51 5.60
CA LYS A 273 -0.64 3.74 7.05
C LYS A 273 -1.91 3.34 7.80
N MET A 274 -3.08 3.73 7.30
CA MET A 274 -4.36 3.43 7.95
C MET A 274 -4.65 1.92 7.93
N GLN A 275 -4.31 1.21 6.85
CA GLN A 275 -4.48 -0.24 6.76
C GLN A 275 -3.55 -1.00 7.70
N VAL A 276 -2.28 -0.58 7.86
CA VAL A 276 -1.38 -1.16 8.86
C VAL A 276 -1.96 -1.04 10.27
N ARG A 277 -2.61 0.09 10.60
CA ARG A 277 -3.26 0.29 11.90
C ARG A 277 -4.43 -0.67 12.12
N LEU A 278 -5.26 -0.91 11.11
CA LEU A 278 -6.33 -1.90 11.17
C LEU A 278 -5.78 -3.31 11.42
N LYS A 279 -4.74 -3.71 10.68
CA LYS A 279 -4.13 -5.04 10.78
C LYS A 279 -3.43 -5.31 12.11
N ARG A 280 -3.07 -4.26 12.86
CA ARG A 280 -2.46 -4.36 14.19
C ARG A 280 -3.47 -4.26 15.35
N HIS A 281 -4.74 -4.02 15.06
CA HIS A 281 -5.75 -3.83 16.11
C HIS A 281 -6.13 -5.18 16.75
N PRO A 282 -6.19 -5.28 18.09
CA PRO A 282 -6.38 -6.55 18.79
C PRO A 282 -7.75 -7.22 18.58
N LEU A 283 -8.76 -6.47 18.15
CA LEU A 283 -10.06 -7.05 17.77
C LEU A 283 -9.96 -8.04 16.62
N PHE A 284 -8.94 -7.91 15.76
CA PHE A 284 -8.79 -8.71 14.55
C PHE A 284 -7.72 -9.79 14.67
N GLU A 285 -7.37 -10.22 15.89
CA GLU A 285 -6.32 -11.23 16.08
C GLU A 285 -6.60 -12.54 15.34
N ASN A 286 -7.87 -12.97 15.34
CA ASN A 286 -8.30 -14.21 14.70
C ASN A 286 -8.41 -14.06 13.17
N ASP A 287 -8.38 -12.83 12.68
CA ASP A 287 -8.41 -12.51 11.26
C ASP A 287 -6.99 -12.41 10.65
N ILE A 288 -5.96 -12.50 11.48
CA ILE A 288 -4.56 -12.44 11.05
C ILE A 288 -3.89 -13.80 11.26
N ASN A 289 -3.29 -14.33 10.20
CA ASN A 289 -2.25 -15.34 10.34
C ASN A 289 -0.95 -14.63 10.73
N PHE A 290 -0.62 -14.59 12.02
CA PHE A 290 0.59 -13.93 12.52
C PHE A 290 1.88 -14.66 12.18
N GLU A 291 1.82 -15.97 11.89
CA GLU A 291 2.96 -16.75 11.40
C GLU A 291 3.40 -16.26 10.02
N GLU A 292 2.46 -16.02 9.12
CA GLU A 292 2.71 -15.55 7.76
C GLU A 292 2.61 -14.02 7.61
N SER A 293 2.09 -13.33 8.63
CA SER A 293 1.74 -11.90 8.55
C SER A 293 0.76 -11.60 7.42
N LEU A 294 -0.32 -12.37 7.33
CA LEU A 294 -1.35 -12.24 6.31
C LEU A 294 -2.72 -12.06 6.93
N VAL A 295 -3.58 -11.28 6.26
CA VAL A 295 -5.00 -11.21 6.59
C VAL A 295 -5.68 -12.44 6.00
N ASN A 296 -6.44 -13.16 6.82
CA ASN A 296 -7.17 -14.35 6.43
C ASN A 296 -8.28 -13.96 5.44
N SER A 297 -8.29 -14.60 4.26
CA SER A 297 -9.34 -14.37 3.26
C SER A 297 -10.72 -14.69 3.84
N GLY A 298 -11.71 -13.83 3.60
CA GLY A 298 -13.08 -14.01 4.09
C GLY A 298 -13.32 -13.64 5.55
N SER A 299 -12.29 -13.17 6.27
CA SER A 299 -12.42 -12.63 7.63
C SER A 299 -13.11 -11.25 7.67
N VAL A 300 -13.51 -10.81 8.87
CA VAL A 300 -14.13 -9.49 9.06
C VAL A 300 -13.16 -8.37 8.70
N LEU A 301 -11.90 -8.46 9.13
CA LEU A 301 -10.85 -7.53 8.76
C LEU A 301 -10.62 -7.49 7.25
N ASN A 302 -10.64 -8.64 6.56
CA ASN A 302 -10.53 -8.68 5.10
C ASN A 302 -11.68 -7.89 4.44
N ASP A 303 -12.91 -8.04 4.91
CA ASP A 303 -14.06 -7.27 4.41
C ASP A 303 -13.94 -5.76 4.69
N ILE A 304 -13.41 -5.38 5.86
CA ILE A 304 -13.14 -3.98 6.21
C ILE A 304 -12.06 -3.40 5.31
N ILE A 305 -10.97 -4.14 5.06
CA ILE A 305 -9.89 -3.73 4.14
C ILE A 305 -10.42 -3.59 2.71
N ILE A 306 -11.20 -4.55 2.21
CA ILE A 306 -11.85 -4.45 0.90
C ILE A 306 -12.74 -3.21 0.84
N SER A 307 -13.54 -2.94 1.89
CA SER A 307 -14.36 -1.74 1.94
C SER A 307 -13.53 -0.45 1.98
N PHE A 308 -12.38 -0.45 2.65
CA PHE A 308 -11.45 0.67 2.67
C PHE A 308 -10.89 0.93 1.27
N GLU A 309 -10.41 -0.11 0.58
CA GLU A 309 -9.92 -0.06 -0.80
C GLU A 309 -11.01 0.46 -1.76
N GLU A 310 -12.23 -0.10 -1.71
CA GLU A 310 -13.36 0.30 -2.57
C GLU A 310 -13.73 1.80 -2.44
N LEU A 311 -13.58 2.36 -1.24
CA LEU A 311 -14.00 3.73 -0.94
C LEU A 311 -12.87 4.76 -1.09
N SER A 312 -11.65 4.40 -0.72
CA SER A 312 -10.47 5.28 -0.83
C SER A 312 -9.92 5.38 -2.25
N ARG A 313 -10.25 4.41 -3.12
CA ARG A 313 -9.93 4.42 -4.56
C ARG A 313 -11.08 4.84 -5.46
N ASN A 314 -12.23 5.14 -4.86
CA ASN A 314 -13.46 5.56 -5.54
C ASN A 314 -14.21 4.51 -6.37
N TYR A 315 -13.96 3.21 -6.19
CA TYR A 315 -14.69 2.15 -6.93
C TYR A 315 -16.20 2.21 -6.73
N LYS A 316 -16.65 2.62 -5.54
CA LYS A 316 -18.08 2.82 -5.19
C LYS A 316 -18.53 4.28 -5.20
N GLY A 317 -17.69 5.19 -5.67
CA GLY A 317 -17.98 6.62 -5.72
C GLY A 317 -18.09 7.20 -7.14
N VAL A 318 -18.16 6.35 -8.17
CA VAL A 318 -18.40 6.74 -9.57
C VAL A 318 -19.90 6.95 -9.78
N TYR A 319 -20.33 8.21 -9.76
CA TYR A 319 -21.72 8.62 -10.00
C TYR A 319 -21.78 9.68 -11.09
N PHE A 320 -22.42 9.38 -12.23
CA PHE A 320 -22.61 10.34 -13.32
C PHE A 320 -23.82 11.25 -13.09
N SER A 321 -23.75 12.10 -12.07
CA SER A 321 -24.82 13.04 -11.68
C SER A 321 -24.50 14.51 -12.04
N GLY A 322 -23.58 14.71 -12.98
CA GLY A 322 -23.09 16.03 -13.36
C GLY A 322 -23.96 16.77 -14.37
N LYS A 323 -23.47 17.95 -14.79
CA LYS A 323 -24.19 18.87 -15.68
C LYS A 323 -24.20 18.48 -17.15
N SER A 324 -23.46 17.44 -17.54
CA SER A 324 -23.43 16.95 -18.91
C SER A 324 -24.05 15.58 -19.04
N ASP A 325 -24.73 15.36 -20.18
CA ASP A 325 -25.35 14.10 -20.53
C ASP A 325 -24.33 13.03 -20.95
N LYS A 326 -23.17 13.42 -21.53
CA LYS A 326 -22.13 12.45 -21.88
C LYS A 326 -21.25 12.11 -20.68
N LYS A 327 -20.97 10.83 -20.53
CA LYS A 327 -20.34 10.21 -19.36
C LYS A 327 -18.99 9.61 -19.73
N LEU A 328 -17.93 10.13 -19.13
CA LEU A 328 -16.57 9.66 -19.32
C LEU A 328 -16.03 9.04 -18.02
N LEU A 329 -15.69 7.75 -18.07
CA LEU A 329 -14.93 7.09 -17.01
C LEU A 329 -13.44 7.13 -17.35
N ILE A 330 -12.60 7.62 -16.43
CA ILE A 330 -11.14 7.57 -16.55
C ILE A 330 -10.53 6.79 -15.39
N THR A 331 -9.63 5.86 -15.68
CA THR A 331 -8.86 5.16 -14.63
C THR A 331 -7.44 5.70 -14.56
N GLY A 332 -6.86 5.77 -13.36
CA GLY A 332 -5.42 5.98 -13.13
C GLY A 332 -4.82 4.85 -12.29
N PHE A 333 -3.53 4.93 -11.98
CA PHE A 333 -2.83 3.98 -11.12
C PHE A 333 -2.15 4.64 -9.92
N ASP A 334 -1.91 3.85 -8.87
CA ASP A 334 -1.05 4.23 -7.75
C ASP A 334 0.41 4.49 -8.19
N PRO A 335 1.19 5.21 -7.37
CA PRO A 335 2.65 5.18 -7.40
C PRO A 335 3.20 3.74 -7.40
N PHE A 336 4.27 3.52 -8.17
CA PHE A 336 4.91 2.21 -8.33
C PHE A 336 6.40 2.35 -8.61
N VAL A 337 7.14 1.23 -8.57
CA VAL A 337 8.61 1.20 -8.73
C VAL A 337 9.28 2.12 -7.70
N LEU A 338 8.89 1.93 -6.43
CA LEU A 338 9.29 2.80 -5.32
C LEU A 338 10.58 2.34 -4.62
N ASP A 339 10.98 1.08 -4.76
CA ASP A 339 12.12 0.52 -4.01
C ASP A 339 13.46 0.88 -4.67
N PRO A 340 14.25 1.81 -4.09
CA PRO A 340 15.55 2.20 -4.63
C PRO A 340 16.57 1.05 -4.64
N THR A 341 16.43 0.07 -3.74
CA THR A 341 17.30 -1.11 -3.68
C THR A 341 17.05 -2.08 -4.85
N LYS A 342 15.95 -1.86 -5.59
CA LYS A 342 15.54 -2.59 -6.79
C LYS A 342 15.54 -1.70 -8.04
N GLY A 343 16.23 -0.57 -8.00
CA GLY A 343 16.31 0.39 -9.12
C GLY A 343 15.10 1.29 -9.27
N GLY A 344 14.23 1.36 -8.26
CA GLY A 344 13.08 2.26 -8.21
C GLY A 344 13.41 3.67 -7.72
N ASN A 345 12.38 4.49 -7.63
CA ASN A 345 12.42 5.87 -7.16
C ASN A 345 11.39 6.07 -6.03
N PRO A 346 11.80 6.25 -4.77
CA PRO A 346 10.86 6.44 -3.67
C PRO A 346 10.15 7.81 -3.72
N LEU A 347 10.63 8.73 -4.55
CA LEU A 347 9.92 9.99 -4.82
C LEU A 347 8.86 9.84 -5.90
N GLN A 348 8.74 8.70 -6.58
CA GLN A 348 7.84 8.54 -7.71
C GLN A 348 6.39 8.87 -7.33
N SER A 349 5.80 9.83 -8.04
CA SER A 349 4.36 10.02 -8.18
C SER A 349 3.90 9.32 -9.46
N ASN A 350 2.62 8.98 -9.57
CA ASN A 350 2.07 8.48 -10.83
C ASN A 350 1.24 9.56 -11.54
N PRO A 351 1.70 10.10 -12.68
CA PRO A 351 0.94 11.11 -13.41
C PRO A 351 -0.50 10.68 -13.74
N SER A 352 -0.75 9.39 -13.99
CA SER A 352 -2.11 8.89 -14.23
C SER A 352 -3.01 8.96 -12.99
N GLY A 353 -2.47 8.75 -11.79
CA GLY A 353 -3.17 8.94 -10.53
C GLY A 353 -3.50 10.40 -10.26
N VAL A 354 -2.53 11.30 -10.49
CA VAL A 354 -2.73 12.76 -10.41
C VAL A 354 -3.82 13.22 -11.39
N ASN A 355 -3.79 12.73 -12.63
CA ASN A 355 -4.82 13.03 -13.64
C ASN A 355 -6.21 12.56 -13.19
N ALA A 356 -6.32 11.35 -12.62
CA ALA A 356 -7.60 10.84 -12.12
C ALA A 356 -8.17 11.74 -11.02
N LEU A 357 -7.34 12.26 -10.10
CA LEU A 357 -7.76 13.19 -9.06
C LEU A 357 -8.13 14.58 -9.63
N ALA A 358 -7.32 15.10 -10.54
CA ALA A 358 -7.51 16.42 -11.15
C ALA A 358 -8.81 16.52 -11.97
N LEU A 359 -9.19 15.44 -12.64
CA LEU A 359 -10.34 15.40 -13.55
C LEU A 359 -11.64 14.93 -12.88
N HIS A 360 -11.56 14.31 -11.69
CA HIS A 360 -12.72 13.76 -11.00
C HIS A 360 -13.82 14.81 -10.79
N GLY A 361 -15.04 14.51 -11.24
CA GLY A 361 -16.21 15.37 -11.04
C GLY A 361 -16.18 16.67 -11.84
N LYS A 362 -15.25 16.84 -12.80
CA LYS A 362 -15.21 17.98 -13.71
C LYS A 362 -16.08 17.71 -14.94
N THR A 363 -16.57 18.79 -15.55
CA THR A 363 -17.13 18.77 -16.91
C THR A 363 -16.09 19.38 -17.84
N ILE A 364 -15.72 18.66 -18.89
CA ILE A 364 -14.71 19.08 -19.87
C ILE A 364 -15.26 18.76 -21.26
N GLY A 365 -15.34 19.77 -22.12
CA GLY A 365 -16.11 19.67 -23.36
C GLY A 365 -17.54 19.20 -23.04
N ASP A 366 -17.97 18.15 -23.74
CA ASP A 366 -19.27 17.54 -23.53
C ASP A 366 -19.30 16.47 -22.44
N TYR A 367 -18.22 16.17 -21.74
CA TYR A 367 -18.17 15.01 -20.84
C TYR A 367 -18.20 15.42 -19.37
N TYR A 368 -19.07 14.76 -18.60
CA TYR A 368 -18.94 14.69 -17.15
C TYR A 368 -18.05 13.52 -16.76
N ILE A 369 -16.96 13.82 -16.06
CA ILE A 369 -15.89 12.86 -15.79
C ILE A 369 -16.05 12.26 -14.40
N GLN A 370 -15.97 10.94 -14.34
CA GLN A 370 -15.78 10.19 -13.11
C GLN A 370 -14.51 9.36 -13.22
N THR A 371 -13.87 9.13 -12.07
CA THR A 371 -12.55 8.48 -12.04
C THR A 371 -12.42 7.51 -10.89
N PHE A 372 -11.50 6.56 -11.01
CA PHE A 372 -10.99 5.77 -9.89
C PHE A 372 -9.50 5.45 -10.11
N ILE A 373 -8.81 5.05 -9.04
CA ILE A 373 -7.39 4.67 -9.09
C ILE A 373 -7.23 3.16 -8.86
N ALA A 374 -6.64 2.46 -9.82
CA ALA A 374 -6.29 1.06 -9.71
C ALA A 374 -4.97 0.85 -8.93
N PRO A 375 -4.85 -0.22 -8.11
CA PRO A 375 -3.59 -0.63 -7.52
C PRO A 375 -2.63 -1.14 -8.59
N VAL A 376 -1.34 -1.08 -8.30
CA VAL A 376 -0.30 -1.77 -9.07
C VAL A 376 -0.01 -3.10 -8.38
N ARG A 377 -0.99 -4.02 -8.39
CA ARG A 377 -0.91 -5.35 -7.74
C ARG A 377 -1.61 -6.41 -8.59
N TYR A 378 -0.89 -7.47 -8.98
CA TYR A 378 -1.44 -8.53 -9.85
C TYR A 378 -2.61 -9.28 -9.21
N LYS A 379 -2.53 -9.54 -7.90
CA LYS A 379 -3.59 -10.26 -7.17
C LYS A 379 -4.94 -9.58 -7.32
N ASP A 380 -5.00 -8.26 -7.24
CA ASP A 380 -6.25 -7.49 -7.34
C ASP A 380 -6.87 -7.58 -8.74
N PHE A 381 -6.05 -7.78 -9.78
CA PHE A 381 -6.53 -8.00 -11.15
C PHE A 381 -7.05 -9.43 -11.36
N ASP A 382 -6.49 -10.41 -10.65
CA ASP A 382 -6.95 -11.79 -10.72
C ASP A 382 -8.21 -12.01 -9.88
N GLU A 383 -8.16 -11.63 -8.61
CA GLU A 383 -9.26 -11.78 -7.66
C GLU A 383 -9.18 -10.72 -6.56
N PHE A 384 -10.14 -9.80 -6.58
CA PHE A 384 -10.33 -8.77 -5.56
C PHE A 384 -11.53 -9.07 -4.67
N LYS A 385 -12.68 -9.43 -5.26
CA LYS A 385 -13.92 -9.68 -4.53
C LYS A 385 -14.90 -10.53 -5.34
N ASP A 386 -15.56 -11.48 -4.66
CA ASP A 386 -16.56 -12.38 -5.25
C ASP A 386 -16.02 -13.17 -6.46
N GLY A 387 -14.77 -13.65 -6.38
CA GLY A 387 -14.10 -14.39 -7.46
C GLY A 387 -13.80 -13.55 -8.71
N LYS A 388 -13.81 -12.22 -8.60
CA LYS A 388 -13.57 -11.30 -9.73
C LYS A 388 -12.44 -10.34 -9.42
N GLY A 389 -11.62 -10.05 -10.44
CA GLY A 389 -10.67 -8.95 -10.43
C GLY A 389 -11.35 -7.58 -10.38
N ILE A 390 -10.57 -6.54 -10.06
CA ILE A 390 -11.06 -5.17 -9.96
C ILE A 390 -11.76 -4.67 -11.23
N ILE A 391 -11.30 -5.08 -12.42
CA ILE A 391 -11.85 -4.58 -13.69
C ILE A 391 -13.22 -5.20 -13.96
N GLU A 392 -13.34 -6.52 -13.87
CA GLU A 392 -14.60 -7.24 -14.03
C GLU A 392 -15.61 -6.90 -12.92
N LYS A 393 -15.13 -6.50 -11.74
CA LYS A 393 -16.01 -6.10 -10.65
C LYS A 393 -16.54 -4.67 -10.83
N PHE A 394 -15.67 -3.72 -11.15
CA PHE A 394 -16.00 -2.29 -11.05
C PHE A 394 -16.15 -1.58 -12.39
N VAL A 395 -15.60 -2.08 -13.49
CA VAL A 395 -15.78 -1.46 -14.82
C VAL A 395 -17.00 -2.01 -15.55
N THR A 396 -17.33 -3.30 -15.38
CA THR A 396 -18.48 -3.94 -16.03
C THR A 396 -19.79 -3.14 -15.95
N PRO A 397 -20.20 -2.57 -14.79
CA PRO A 397 -21.41 -1.75 -14.71
C PRO A 397 -21.39 -0.49 -15.57
N PHE A 398 -20.21 0.01 -15.94
CA PHE A 398 -20.04 1.23 -16.72
C PHE A 398 -19.91 0.99 -18.21
N ILE A 399 -19.68 -0.25 -18.65
CA ILE A 399 -19.70 -0.60 -20.08
C ILE A 399 -21.05 -0.23 -20.73
N SER A 400 -22.16 -0.39 -20.01
CA SER A 400 -23.49 0.02 -20.50
C SER A 400 -23.83 1.48 -20.22
N LYS A 401 -23.26 2.08 -19.17
CA LYS A 401 -23.67 3.40 -18.65
C LYS A 401 -22.83 4.57 -19.15
N ALA A 402 -21.55 4.35 -19.45
CA ALA A 402 -20.66 5.38 -19.96
C ALA A 402 -20.81 5.53 -21.48
N ASP A 403 -20.49 6.72 -21.97
CA ASP A 403 -20.36 7.02 -23.40
C ASP A 403 -18.92 6.78 -23.87
N MET A 404 -17.97 6.90 -22.95
CA MET A 404 -16.56 6.58 -23.19
C MET A 404 -15.85 6.10 -21.92
N ILE A 405 -14.88 5.20 -22.09
CA ILE A 405 -13.97 4.75 -21.03
C ILE A 405 -12.54 4.89 -21.51
N ILE A 406 -11.73 5.67 -20.80
CA ILE A 406 -10.29 5.80 -21.03
C ILE A 406 -9.56 5.16 -19.85
N THR A 407 -8.76 4.14 -20.09
CA THR A 407 -7.80 3.68 -19.08
C THR A 407 -6.51 4.46 -19.26
N ALA A 408 -5.87 4.94 -18.20
CA ALA A 408 -4.64 5.71 -18.30
C ALA A 408 -3.55 5.18 -17.36
N SER A 409 -2.30 5.23 -17.83
CA SER A 409 -1.10 4.89 -17.07
C SER A 409 0.10 5.70 -17.54
N GLN A 410 1.16 5.74 -16.76
CA GLN A 410 2.41 6.37 -17.15
C GLN A 410 3.09 5.61 -18.30
N GLY A 411 3.51 6.32 -19.34
CA GLY A 411 4.12 5.78 -20.56
C GLY A 411 5.52 6.34 -20.84
N GLY A 412 5.76 6.78 -22.08
CA GLY A 412 7.06 7.26 -22.54
C GLY A 412 7.44 8.67 -22.08
N VAL A 413 8.73 9.01 -22.20
CA VAL A 413 9.29 10.31 -21.80
C VAL A 413 8.63 11.45 -22.59
N PHE A 414 8.02 12.41 -21.89
CA PHE A 414 7.42 13.62 -22.49
C PHE A 414 6.52 13.36 -23.73
N ARG A 415 5.80 12.24 -23.75
CA ARG A 415 4.87 11.89 -24.83
C ARG A 415 3.60 11.20 -24.31
N PHE A 416 2.51 11.42 -25.01
CA PHE A 416 1.26 10.67 -24.89
C PHE A 416 1.22 9.59 -25.97
N ASP A 417 0.74 8.42 -25.62
CA ASP A 417 0.51 7.34 -26.59
C ASP A 417 -0.96 6.93 -26.53
N ILE A 418 -1.65 7.00 -27.68
CA ILE A 418 -2.95 6.35 -27.86
C ILE A 418 -2.67 4.93 -28.33
N ASP A 419 -2.81 3.98 -27.41
CA ASP A 419 -2.42 2.59 -27.66
C ASP A 419 -3.47 1.86 -28.50
N ARG A 420 -3.03 1.30 -29.63
CA ARG A 420 -3.89 0.57 -30.56
C ARG A 420 -4.26 -0.80 -30.01
N PHE A 421 -3.29 -1.60 -29.57
CA PHE A 421 -3.49 -3.03 -29.35
C PHE A 421 -3.36 -3.50 -27.90
N PRO A 422 -4.46 -4.05 -27.35
CA PRO A 422 -4.50 -5.05 -26.31
C PRO A 422 -3.64 -6.26 -26.42
N ALA A 423 -2.88 -6.75 -25.45
CA ALA A 423 -2.39 -8.14 -25.49
C ALA A 423 -2.89 -8.98 -24.32
N LYS A 424 -3.22 -10.24 -24.58
CA LYS A 424 -3.64 -11.25 -23.58
C LYS A 424 -2.46 -11.80 -22.76
N ASN A 425 -1.36 -11.07 -22.66
CA ASN A 425 -0.17 -11.54 -21.96
C ASN A 425 0.24 -10.60 -20.83
N ARG A 426 0.71 -11.19 -19.72
CA ARG A 426 1.21 -10.48 -18.54
C ARG A 426 2.72 -10.73 -18.37
N GLY A 427 3.47 -9.67 -18.15
CA GLY A 427 4.91 -9.66 -17.96
C GLY A 427 5.43 -8.28 -17.56
N GLY A 428 6.69 -7.98 -17.90
CA GLY A 428 7.28 -6.66 -17.68
C GLY A 428 7.98 -6.58 -16.33
N PHE A 429 7.30 -6.05 -15.31
CA PHE A 429 7.91 -5.68 -14.03
C PHE A 429 7.23 -6.37 -12.84
N ALA A 430 7.92 -6.31 -11.71
CA ALA A 430 7.34 -6.67 -10.42
C ALA A 430 6.30 -5.62 -10.00
N ASP A 431 5.22 -6.06 -9.35
CA ASP A 431 4.18 -5.20 -8.82
C ASP A 431 4.57 -4.55 -7.46
N ASN A 432 3.67 -3.81 -6.84
CA ASN A 432 3.90 -3.15 -5.54
C ASN A 432 4.06 -4.13 -4.36
N MET A 433 3.83 -5.43 -4.57
CA MET A 433 4.13 -6.51 -3.61
C MET A 433 5.45 -7.22 -3.95
N HIS A 434 6.18 -6.73 -4.96
CA HIS A 434 7.33 -7.34 -5.60
C HIS A 434 7.02 -8.71 -6.23
N TRP A 435 5.79 -8.95 -6.67
CA TRP A 435 5.41 -10.18 -7.36
C TRP A 435 5.61 -10.03 -8.87
N GLY A 436 6.02 -11.09 -9.55
CA GLY A 436 6.44 -11.02 -10.96
C GLY A 436 7.88 -10.54 -11.13
N SER A 437 8.85 -11.18 -10.46
CA SER A 437 10.27 -10.95 -10.69
C SER A 437 11.05 -12.26 -10.70
N GLY A 438 12.02 -12.43 -11.61
CA GLY A 438 13.06 -13.47 -11.48
C GLY A 438 12.64 -14.93 -11.66
N ASN A 439 13.42 -15.83 -11.03
CA ASN A 439 13.36 -17.30 -11.12
C ASN A 439 12.71 -17.98 -9.89
N ASP A 440 12.02 -17.23 -9.02
CA ASP A 440 11.34 -17.79 -7.84
C ASP A 440 9.87 -18.17 -8.13
N ASP A 441 9.16 -18.63 -7.10
CA ASP A 441 7.76 -19.10 -7.17
C ASP A 441 6.77 -18.02 -7.68
N ASN A 442 7.18 -16.74 -7.73
CA ASN A 442 6.37 -15.63 -8.23
C ASN A 442 6.45 -15.41 -9.75
N LYS A 443 7.27 -16.18 -10.48
CA LYS A 443 7.20 -16.22 -11.95
C LYS A 443 5.83 -16.68 -12.46
N SER A 444 5.06 -17.39 -11.63
CA SER A 444 3.69 -17.81 -11.95
C SER A 444 2.73 -16.66 -12.32
N TYR A 445 3.04 -15.42 -11.91
CA TYR A 445 2.31 -14.24 -12.36
C TYR A 445 2.66 -13.83 -13.79
N PHE A 446 3.86 -14.14 -14.30
CA PHE A 446 4.22 -13.90 -15.70
C PHE A 446 3.70 -15.03 -16.58
N LYS A 447 2.49 -14.83 -17.10
CA LYS A 447 1.79 -15.81 -17.94
C LYS A 447 0.80 -15.12 -18.87
N GLN A 448 0.36 -15.87 -19.86
CA GLN A 448 -0.85 -15.52 -20.58
C GLN A 448 -2.04 -15.48 -19.62
N LEU A 449 -2.92 -14.48 -19.77
CA LEU A 449 -4.08 -14.34 -18.92
C LEU A 449 -5.04 -15.51 -19.16
N THR A 450 -5.48 -16.17 -18.09
CA THR A 450 -6.39 -17.32 -18.16
C THR A 450 -7.85 -16.92 -18.32
N ILE A 451 -8.13 -15.61 -18.38
CA ILE A 451 -9.44 -15.10 -18.77
C ILE A 451 -9.66 -15.41 -20.25
N GLY A 452 -10.84 -15.90 -20.61
CA GLY A 452 -11.16 -16.21 -22.01
C GLY A 452 -11.04 -15.00 -22.96
N GLY A 453 -11.32 -15.20 -24.24
CA GLY A 453 -11.29 -14.12 -25.24
C GLY A 453 -10.05 -14.13 -26.13
N LYS A 454 -9.98 -13.09 -26.96
CA LYS A 454 -9.05 -12.92 -28.07
C LYS A 454 -7.62 -12.58 -27.63
N GLU A 455 -6.61 -13.02 -28.38
CA GLU A 455 -5.20 -12.63 -28.19
C GLU A 455 -4.95 -11.13 -28.18
N PHE A 456 -5.59 -10.40 -29.10
CA PHE A 456 -5.53 -8.95 -29.16
C PHE A 456 -6.93 -8.33 -29.20
N TYR A 457 -7.02 -7.05 -28.86
CA TYR A 457 -8.17 -6.21 -29.19
C TYR A 457 -7.65 -4.94 -29.86
N GLU A 458 -8.56 -4.11 -30.36
CA GLU A 458 -8.20 -2.82 -30.96
C GLU A 458 -8.96 -1.68 -30.27
N THR A 459 -8.28 -0.53 -30.16
CA THR A 459 -8.86 0.72 -29.65
C THR A 459 -10.10 1.12 -30.45
N THR A 460 -11.04 1.74 -29.75
CA THR A 460 -12.20 2.43 -30.35
C THR A 460 -12.25 3.89 -29.95
N LEU A 461 -11.20 4.39 -29.30
CA LEU A 461 -11.05 5.83 -29.13
C LEU A 461 -10.93 6.48 -30.51
N PRO A 462 -11.47 7.69 -30.70
CA PRO A 462 -11.34 8.41 -31.96
C PRO A 462 -9.94 9.03 -32.09
N TYR A 463 -8.92 8.19 -32.17
CA TYR A 463 -7.50 8.56 -32.19
C TYR A 463 -7.17 9.56 -33.31
N LYS A 464 -7.87 9.50 -34.46
CA LYS A 464 -7.74 10.46 -35.56
C LYS A 464 -8.10 11.90 -35.20
N LYS A 465 -8.93 12.12 -34.17
CA LYS A 465 -9.22 13.46 -33.65
C LYS A 465 -8.16 13.94 -32.64
N ILE A 466 -7.41 13.00 -32.06
CA ILE A 466 -6.52 13.23 -30.93
C ILE A 466 -5.08 13.46 -31.41
N VAL A 467 -4.60 12.57 -32.28
CA VAL A 467 -3.22 12.50 -32.73
C VAL A 467 -3.02 13.46 -33.91
N PRO A 468 -2.04 14.39 -33.86
CA PRO A 468 -1.76 15.30 -34.96
C PRO A 468 -1.06 14.56 -36.12
N ASP A 469 -1.18 15.08 -37.34
CA ASP A 469 -0.45 14.55 -38.50
C ASP A 469 1.07 14.64 -38.31
N VAL A 470 1.53 15.73 -37.70
CA VAL A 470 2.93 15.95 -37.32
C VAL A 470 2.98 16.66 -35.97
N ASN A 471 3.77 16.11 -35.05
CA ASN A 471 4.05 16.75 -33.77
C ASN A 471 4.89 18.02 -33.94
N ASN A 472 4.51 19.10 -33.27
CA ASN A 472 5.26 20.36 -33.29
C ASN A 472 6.53 20.23 -32.42
N PRO A 473 7.74 20.51 -32.94
CA PRO A 473 8.97 20.45 -32.14
C PRO A 473 8.98 21.34 -30.91
N SER A 474 8.20 22.44 -30.88
CA SER A 474 8.12 23.32 -29.71
C SER A 474 7.17 22.83 -28.62
N ASP A 475 6.36 21.81 -28.87
CA ASP A 475 5.43 21.28 -27.88
C ASP A 475 6.19 20.48 -26.82
N ALA A 476 5.90 20.76 -25.55
CA ALA A 476 6.47 20.02 -24.42
C ALA A 476 6.09 18.53 -24.46
N PHE A 477 4.89 18.22 -24.96
CA PHE A 477 4.37 16.86 -25.03
C PHE A 477 3.98 16.50 -26.46
N TRP A 478 4.57 15.44 -26.98
CA TRP A 478 4.16 14.85 -28.25
C TRP A 478 3.03 13.85 -28.03
N ILE A 479 2.25 13.59 -29.08
CA ILE A 479 1.15 12.63 -29.07
C ILE A 479 1.35 11.68 -30.24
N TYR A 480 1.34 10.38 -29.97
CA TYR A 480 1.49 9.33 -30.97
C TYR A 480 0.29 8.39 -31.00
N PHE A 481 0.03 7.83 -32.17
CA PHE A 481 -0.79 6.63 -32.29
C PHE A 481 0.15 5.42 -32.20
N ASN A 482 0.22 4.82 -31.03
CA ASN A 482 1.14 3.72 -30.77
C ASN A 482 0.53 2.42 -31.28
N GLN A 483 1.12 1.89 -32.35
CA GLN A 483 0.65 0.69 -33.06
C GLN A 483 1.54 -0.52 -32.80
N THR A 484 2.46 -0.43 -31.84
CA THR A 484 3.38 -1.53 -31.53
C THR A 484 2.66 -2.77 -31.05
N PHE A 485 3.23 -3.93 -31.35
CA PHE A 485 2.80 -5.22 -30.83
C PHE A 485 3.94 -6.23 -30.93
N GLU A 486 3.90 -7.26 -30.09
CA GLU A 486 4.77 -8.43 -30.18
C GLU A 486 3.89 -9.68 -30.09
N ALA A 487 4.03 -10.58 -31.05
CA ALA A 487 3.34 -11.86 -31.12
C ALA A 487 4.32 -12.95 -31.59
N VAL A 488 3.99 -14.22 -31.36
CA VAL A 488 4.86 -15.32 -31.82
C VAL A 488 5.01 -15.28 -33.33
N GLY A 489 6.24 -15.01 -33.80
CA GLY A 489 6.59 -14.93 -35.21
C GLY A 489 6.37 -13.56 -35.87
N LYS A 490 5.85 -12.54 -35.15
CA LYS A 490 5.68 -11.18 -35.67
C LYS A 490 5.89 -10.10 -34.60
N ASP A 491 6.57 -9.04 -34.96
CA ASP A 491 6.88 -7.90 -34.08
C ASP A 491 6.78 -6.61 -34.90
N TYR A 492 6.12 -5.60 -34.33
CA TYR A 492 6.22 -4.23 -34.81
C TYR A 492 6.67 -3.32 -33.66
N PRO A 493 7.94 -2.84 -33.66
CA PRO A 493 8.51 -2.12 -32.53
C PRO A 493 8.45 -0.59 -32.66
N GLU A 494 8.06 -0.05 -33.81
CA GLU A 494 8.11 1.39 -34.09
C GLU A 494 6.95 2.14 -33.41
N ASP A 495 7.28 2.93 -32.39
CA ASP A 495 6.35 3.67 -31.52
C ASP A 495 6.37 5.20 -31.73
N HIS A 496 7.13 5.72 -32.71
CA HIS A 496 7.28 7.16 -32.98
C HIS A 496 6.70 7.61 -34.33
N ILE A 497 5.76 6.86 -34.89
CA ILE A 497 5.16 7.15 -36.20
C ILE A 497 4.28 8.40 -36.08
N GLN A 498 4.52 9.39 -36.94
CA GLN A 498 3.72 10.60 -37.02
C GLN A 498 2.37 10.32 -37.70
N GLY A 499 1.32 11.00 -37.23
CA GLY A 499 -0.01 10.87 -37.79
C GLY A 499 -0.71 9.57 -37.40
N THR A 500 -1.68 9.18 -38.21
CA THR A 500 -2.64 8.11 -37.89
C THR A 500 -2.78 7.05 -38.98
N GLN A 501 -1.82 7.01 -39.91
CA GLN A 501 -1.74 5.97 -40.94
C GLN A 501 -1.58 4.61 -40.26
N LEU A 502 -2.38 3.64 -40.67
CA LEU A 502 -2.32 2.30 -40.10
C LEU A 502 -1.10 1.56 -40.62
N ILE A 503 -0.45 0.75 -39.78
CA ILE A 503 0.77 0.01 -40.16
C ILE A 503 0.55 -0.94 -41.35
N GLU A 504 -0.65 -1.50 -41.50
CA GLU A 504 -1.04 -2.31 -42.66
C GLU A 504 -1.04 -1.52 -43.99
N ASP A 505 -1.19 -0.19 -43.92
CA ASP A 505 -1.18 0.71 -45.08
C ASP A 505 0.24 1.20 -45.44
N ILE A 506 1.27 0.87 -44.64
CA ILE A 506 2.66 1.32 -44.83
C ILE A 506 3.46 0.39 -45.75
N SER A 507 2.97 -0.83 -46.02
CA SER A 507 3.64 -1.86 -46.86
C SER A 507 4.12 -1.33 -48.22
N ASP A 508 5.43 -1.41 -48.48
CA ASP A 508 6.11 -1.00 -49.72
C ASP A 508 6.32 -2.17 -50.72
N GLY A 509 5.70 -3.32 -50.48
CA GLY A 509 5.78 -4.47 -51.39
C GLY A 509 7.10 -5.26 -51.33
N THR A 510 8.00 -4.98 -50.39
CA THR A 510 9.18 -5.83 -50.16
C THR A 510 8.85 -6.97 -49.19
N SER A 511 9.00 -8.21 -49.64
CA SER A 511 8.67 -9.44 -48.91
C SER A 511 9.61 -9.76 -47.74
N GLU A 512 10.52 -8.85 -47.38
CA GLU A 512 11.51 -9.04 -46.31
C GLU A 512 11.05 -8.51 -44.95
N ASN A 513 9.95 -7.74 -44.89
CA ASN A 513 9.42 -7.22 -43.64
C ASN A 513 8.39 -8.17 -43.00
N ASN A 514 8.87 -9.18 -42.27
CA ASN A 514 8.07 -10.00 -41.34
C ASN A 514 7.34 -9.17 -40.24
N CYS A 515 7.55 -7.85 -40.21
CA CYS A 515 7.09 -6.92 -39.18
C CYS A 515 5.67 -6.34 -39.42
N ILE A 516 5.07 -6.51 -40.61
CA ILE A 516 3.77 -5.92 -40.93
C ILE A 516 2.66 -6.99 -40.93
N ILE A 517 1.53 -6.69 -40.29
CA ILE A 517 0.30 -7.48 -40.37
C ILE A 517 -0.54 -7.00 -41.55
N ASN A 518 -1.18 -7.91 -42.27
CA ASN A 518 -2.09 -7.55 -43.36
C ASN A 518 -3.40 -6.95 -42.84
N ASN A 519 -3.83 -7.36 -41.65
CA ASN A 519 -5.00 -6.86 -40.95
C ASN A 519 -5.05 -7.42 -39.52
N LEU A 520 -5.98 -6.90 -38.71
CA LEU A 520 -6.19 -7.35 -37.34
C LEU A 520 -6.50 -8.87 -37.22
N LYS A 521 -7.14 -9.52 -38.21
CA LYS A 521 -7.47 -10.96 -38.12
C LYS A 521 -6.20 -11.82 -38.12
N GLU A 522 -5.17 -11.39 -38.83
CA GLU A 522 -3.88 -12.06 -38.81
C GLU A 522 -3.24 -11.95 -37.43
N LEU A 523 -3.12 -10.74 -36.88
CA LEU A 523 -2.59 -10.53 -35.53
C LEU A 523 -3.37 -11.34 -34.48
N GLN A 524 -4.69 -11.38 -34.63
CA GLN A 524 -5.60 -12.14 -33.77
C GLN A 524 -5.38 -13.66 -33.78
N SER A 525 -4.78 -14.19 -34.84
CA SER A 525 -4.47 -15.62 -34.98
C SER A 525 -3.14 -16.02 -34.34
N LEU A 526 -2.31 -15.03 -33.97
CA LEU A 526 -1.00 -15.24 -33.35
C LEU A 526 -1.12 -15.18 -31.83
N GLN A 527 -0.28 -15.96 -31.15
CA GLN A 527 -0.17 -15.89 -29.70
C GLN A 527 0.48 -14.57 -29.29
N SER A 528 -0.21 -13.79 -28.44
CA SER A 528 0.23 -12.47 -27.99
C SER A 528 1.40 -12.54 -27.01
N ILE A 529 2.35 -11.60 -27.12
CA ILE A 529 3.49 -11.42 -26.20
C ILE A 529 3.43 -10.03 -25.54
N LYS A 530 3.23 -8.96 -26.34
CA LYS A 530 3.05 -7.58 -25.88
C LYS A 530 2.07 -6.81 -26.77
N GLY A 531 1.32 -5.90 -26.17
CA GLY A 531 0.49 -4.93 -26.88
C GLY A 531 1.24 -3.60 -27.00
N SER A 532 0.54 -2.58 -27.50
CA SER A 532 1.12 -1.23 -27.66
C SER A 532 1.56 -0.65 -26.32
N GLY A 533 0.81 -0.97 -25.26
CA GLY A 533 1.14 -0.63 -23.88
C GLY A 533 2.10 -1.60 -23.18
N SER A 534 2.89 -2.38 -23.94
CA SER A 534 3.73 -3.48 -23.46
C SER A 534 2.92 -4.66 -22.90
N ASN A 535 3.41 -5.35 -21.87
CA ASN A 535 2.75 -6.50 -21.23
C ASN A 535 2.59 -6.37 -19.70
N TYR A 536 2.76 -5.17 -19.14
CA TYR A 536 2.56 -4.93 -17.71
C TYR A 536 1.08 -4.63 -17.35
N LEU A 537 0.79 -4.13 -16.14
CA LEU A 537 -0.56 -3.83 -15.67
C LEU A 537 -1.29 -2.74 -16.48
N SER A 538 -0.57 -1.86 -17.17
CA SER A 538 -1.13 -0.89 -18.13
C SER A 538 -1.81 -1.58 -19.31
N ASN A 539 -1.11 -2.53 -19.93
CA ASN A 539 -1.67 -3.41 -20.95
C ASN A 539 -2.84 -4.22 -20.39
N GLU A 540 -2.71 -4.78 -19.19
CA GLU A 540 -3.74 -5.66 -18.64
C GLU A 540 -5.06 -4.94 -18.34
N ILE A 541 -5.02 -3.75 -17.74
CA ILE A 541 -6.26 -2.97 -17.53
C ILE A 541 -6.94 -2.67 -18.86
N TYR A 542 -6.14 -2.32 -19.88
CA TYR A 542 -6.66 -2.05 -21.20
C TYR A 542 -7.27 -3.30 -21.83
N TYR A 543 -6.57 -4.43 -21.79
CA TYR A 543 -7.02 -5.71 -22.32
C TYR A 543 -8.36 -6.13 -21.71
N ARG A 544 -8.47 -6.09 -20.37
CA ARG A 544 -9.70 -6.50 -19.66
C ARG A 544 -10.88 -5.58 -19.99
N VAL A 545 -10.68 -4.26 -20.06
CA VAL A 545 -11.72 -3.32 -20.48
C VAL A 545 -12.11 -3.53 -21.95
N ALA A 546 -11.13 -3.74 -22.84
CA ALA A 546 -11.38 -3.99 -24.26
C ALA A 546 -12.15 -5.30 -24.50
N LYS A 547 -11.86 -6.35 -23.72
CA LYS A 547 -12.62 -7.60 -23.69
C LYS A 547 -14.07 -7.38 -23.24
N LEU A 548 -14.28 -6.72 -22.09
CA LEU A 548 -15.63 -6.42 -21.59
C LEU A 548 -16.43 -5.60 -22.59
N ARG A 549 -15.82 -4.59 -23.22
CA ARG A 549 -16.43 -3.82 -24.31
C ARG A 549 -16.82 -4.73 -25.47
N ALA A 550 -15.90 -5.55 -25.97
CA ALA A 550 -16.15 -6.42 -27.12
C ALA A 550 -17.28 -7.43 -26.86
N GLU A 551 -17.46 -7.87 -25.61
CA GLU A 551 -18.51 -8.81 -25.21
C GLU A 551 -19.87 -8.14 -24.98
N MET A 552 -19.90 -6.89 -24.50
CA MET A 552 -21.14 -6.26 -24.00
C MET A 552 -21.63 -5.06 -24.83
N LYS A 553 -20.73 -4.23 -25.37
CA LYS A 553 -21.07 -3.02 -26.13
C LYS A 553 -19.94 -2.68 -27.12
N PRO A 554 -19.80 -3.42 -28.24
CA PRO A 554 -18.65 -3.32 -29.16
C PRO A 554 -18.35 -1.91 -29.69
N ASN A 555 -19.41 -1.08 -29.82
CA ASN A 555 -19.35 0.29 -30.35
C ASN A 555 -19.06 1.36 -29.27
N LEU A 556 -18.94 0.98 -27.98
CA LEU A 556 -18.53 1.91 -26.94
C LEU A 556 -17.10 2.38 -27.23
N GLN A 557 -16.87 3.69 -27.17
CA GLN A 557 -15.54 4.25 -27.30
C GLN A 557 -14.70 3.89 -26.08
N THR A 558 -13.73 3.00 -26.27
CA THR A 558 -12.77 2.65 -25.23
C THR A 558 -11.37 2.56 -25.78
N GLY A 559 -10.39 2.91 -24.96
CA GLY A 559 -8.98 2.73 -25.28
C GLY A 559 -8.10 3.09 -24.11
N HIS A 560 -6.80 3.09 -24.38
CA HIS A 560 -5.79 3.38 -23.38
C HIS A 560 -4.95 4.57 -23.78
N LEU A 561 -4.75 5.45 -22.80
CA LEU A 561 -3.94 6.65 -22.91
C LEU A 561 -2.72 6.49 -21.99
N HIS A 562 -1.58 6.21 -22.58
CA HIS A 562 -0.32 6.37 -21.88
C HIS A 562 -0.02 7.86 -21.75
N VAL A 563 0.15 8.33 -20.52
CA VAL A 563 0.48 9.72 -20.20
C VAL A 563 1.99 9.89 -19.99
N PRO A 564 2.56 11.08 -20.24
CA PRO A 564 4.01 11.27 -20.20
C PRO A 564 4.68 10.86 -18.90
N LEU A 565 5.82 10.19 -19.04
CA LEU A 565 6.83 10.08 -18.00
C LEU A 565 7.60 11.40 -17.95
N THR A 566 7.43 12.12 -16.84
CA THR A 566 8.16 13.37 -16.54
C THR A 566 9.04 13.24 -15.29
N GLN A 567 9.00 12.09 -14.63
CA GLN A 567 9.71 11.78 -13.40
C GLN A 567 10.36 10.39 -13.46
N TYR A 568 11.60 10.27 -13.00
CA TYR A 568 12.34 9.01 -12.93
C TYR A 568 13.38 9.02 -11.79
N GLY A 569 14.02 7.88 -11.50
CA GLY A 569 15.03 7.77 -10.42
C GLY A 569 16.32 8.58 -10.65
N ARG A 570 16.46 9.26 -11.79
CA ARG A 570 17.54 10.20 -12.09
C ARG A 570 17.02 11.29 -13.02
N SER A 571 17.62 12.47 -12.96
CA SER A 571 17.31 13.54 -13.91
C SER A 571 18.06 13.37 -15.22
N PHE A 572 17.38 13.61 -16.35
CA PHE A 572 17.95 13.58 -17.69
C PHE A 572 17.07 14.38 -18.66
N SER A 573 17.64 14.84 -19.78
CA SER A 573 16.89 15.55 -20.82
C SER A 573 16.44 14.61 -21.94
N ASP A 574 15.27 14.87 -22.52
CA ASP A 574 14.89 14.30 -23.81
C ASP A 574 15.62 15.01 -24.97
N SER A 575 15.40 14.54 -26.20
CA SER A 575 16.02 15.12 -27.41
C SER A 575 15.59 16.57 -27.72
N ARG A 576 14.52 17.07 -27.08
CA ARG A 576 14.00 18.44 -27.21
C ARG A 576 14.44 19.36 -26.09
N GLY A 577 15.20 18.85 -25.11
CA GLY A 577 15.66 19.60 -23.95
C GLY A 577 14.69 19.64 -22.78
N ASN A 578 13.56 18.92 -22.83
CA ASN A 578 12.68 18.77 -21.68
C ASN A 578 13.39 17.92 -20.62
N ILE A 579 13.31 18.35 -19.36
CA ILE A 579 14.02 17.69 -18.26
C ILE A 579 13.07 16.75 -17.52
N VAL A 580 13.40 15.46 -17.48
CA VAL A 580 12.83 14.50 -16.53
C VAL A 580 13.46 14.76 -15.17
N THR A 581 12.63 14.87 -14.14
CA THR A 581 13.04 15.23 -12.77
C THR A 581 13.08 14.01 -11.85
N ILE A 582 13.74 14.13 -10.70
CA ILE A 582 13.77 13.06 -9.68
C ILE A 582 12.48 13.05 -8.85
N ASP A 583 12.01 14.24 -8.47
CA ASP A 583 10.70 14.46 -7.85
C ASP A 583 9.68 14.92 -8.92
N ILE A 584 8.44 15.25 -8.52
CA ILE A 584 7.36 15.75 -9.36
C ILE A 584 7.87 16.87 -10.27
N ASN A 585 7.54 16.74 -11.55
CA ASN A 585 7.92 17.68 -12.58
C ASN A 585 7.02 18.92 -12.54
N SER A 586 7.60 20.11 -12.70
CA SER A 586 6.83 21.36 -12.80
C SER A 586 5.85 21.38 -13.98
N LYS A 587 6.07 20.55 -15.01
CA LYS A 587 5.18 20.38 -16.17
C LYS A 587 3.94 19.51 -15.91
N MET A 588 3.72 19.02 -14.68
CA MET A 588 2.51 18.23 -14.37
C MET A 588 1.21 18.99 -14.67
N GLY A 589 1.18 20.31 -14.46
CA GLY A 589 0.03 21.14 -14.83
C GLY A 589 -0.21 21.17 -16.33
N GLU A 590 0.84 21.39 -17.13
CA GLU A 590 0.79 21.36 -18.59
C GLU A 590 0.34 19.99 -19.12
N LEU A 591 0.74 18.90 -18.46
CA LEU A 591 0.33 17.53 -18.79
C LEU A 591 -1.19 17.36 -18.60
N ILE A 592 -1.72 17.79 -17.45
CA ILE A 592 -3.16 17.74 -17.17
C ILE A 592 -3.92 18.57 -18.21
N ASP A 593 -3.46 19.78 -18.52
CA ASP A 593 -4.10 20.64 -19.51
C ASP A 593 -4.12 20.01 -20.91
N LYS A 594 -3.04 19.31 -21.30
CA LYS A 594 -3.02 18.55 -22.56
C LYS A 594 -4.07 17.43 -22.56
N ILE A 595 -4.33 16.76 -21.44
CA ILE A 595 -5.42 15.78 -21.35
C ILE A 595 -6.79 16.45 -21.47
N ARG A 596 -6.98 17.63 -20.88
CA ARG A 596 -8.23 18.40 -21.05
C ARG A 596 -8.47 18.77 -22.52
N GLU A 597 -7.40 19.15 -23.23
CA GLU A 597 -7.42 19.41 -24.67
C GLU A 597 -7.82 18.15 -25.45
N ILE A 598 -7.20 17.00 -25.15
CA ILE A 598 -7.54 15.70 -25.76
C ILE A 598 -9.03 15.39 -25.58
N ILE A 599 -9.56 15.50 -24.36
CA ILE A 599 -10.97 15.23 -24.06
C ILE A 599 -11.89 16.20 -24.83
N THR A 600 -11.51 17.46 -24.97
CA THR A 600 -12.29 18.47 -25.69
C THR A 600 -12.34 18.23 -27.20
N LYS A 601 -11.30 17.63 -27.79
CA LYS A 601 -11.25 17.30 -29.22
C LYS A 601 -12.16 16.12 -29.61
N ILE A 602 -12.52 15.27 -28.66
CA ILE A 602 -13.28 14.04 -28.91
C ILE A 602 -14.77 14.33 -29.02
#